data_AF-A0A3D1RP53-F1
#
_entry.id   AF-A0A3D1RP53-F1
#
_cell.length_a   1.000
_cell.length_b   1.000
_cell.length_c   1.000
_cell.angle_alpha   90.00
_cell.angle_beta   90.00
_cell.angle_gamma   90.00
#
_symmetry.space_group_name_H-M   'P 1'
#
loop_
_entity.id
_entity.type
_entity.pdbx_description
1 polymer ?
#
loop_
_entity_poly.entity_id
_entity_poly.type
_entity_poly.pdbx_seq_one_letter_code
_entity_poly.pdbx_strand_id
1 'polypeptide(L)'
;MYMLALHLARIKGTCSEAELRQLTSELSSIDELAEKVLDQQDKIKELAAKYKDVQSTFFLGRGFDFAVAMEGALKLKEISYIHAEAYAAGELKHGPLALIDDGVPVLALISQDSLVDKTMSNIKEVKARGAIVVAICKENLQEACQEC
;
A
#
# COMPACT_ATOMS: atom_id res chain seq x y z
N MET A 1 0.16 -19.24 1.88
CA MET A 1 0.08 -19.10 0.41
C MET A 1 1.46 -19.16 -0.26
N TYR A 2 2.44 -18.34 0.14
CA TYR A 2 3.76 -18.30 -0.51
C TYR A 2 4.52 -19.64 -0.52
N MET A 3 4.61 -20.35 0.62
CA MET A 3 5.25 -21.68 0.67
C MET A 3 4.63 -22.69 -0.29
N LEU A 4 3.30 -22.66 -0.45
CA LEU A 4 2.61 -23.51 -1.40
C LEU A 4 2.95 -23.13 -2.85
N ALA A 5 3.00 -21.83 -3.15
CA ALA A 5 3.39 -21.35 -4.47
C ALA A 5 4.83 -21.75 -4.84
N LEU A 6 5.77 -21.60 -3.91
CA LEU A 6 7.17 -22.03 -4.08
C LEU A 6 7.28 -23.55 -4.26
N HIS A 7 6.51 -24.32 -3.50
CA HIS A 7 6.46 -25.78 -3.65
C HIS A 7 5.95 -26.21 -5.03
N LEU A 8 4.88 -25.57 -5.51
CA LEU A 8 4.34 -25.82 -6.85
C LEU A 8 5.32 -25.40 -7.96
N ALA A 9 6.00 -24.26 -7.80
CA ALA A 9 7.02 -23.79 -8.74
C ALA A 9 8.18 -24.79 -8.86
N ARG A 10 8.60 -25.38 -7.72
CA ARG A 10 9.60 -26.44 -7.68
C ARG A 10 9.16 -27.70 -8.42
N ILE A 11 7.96 -28.18 -8.14
CA ILE A 11 7.40 -29.38 -8.81
C ILE A 11 7.29 -29.16 -10.32
N LYS A 12 6.88 -27.95 -10.74
CA LYS A 12 6.74 -27.60 -12.15
C LYS A 12 8.06 -27.25 -12.86
N GLY A 13 9.17 -27.11 -12.12
CA GLY A 13 10.46 -26.70 -12.67
C GLY A 13 10.45 -25.30 -13.28
N THR A 14 9.56 -24.39 -12.82
CA THR A 14 9.41 -23.04 -13.37
C THR A 14 10.33 -22.01 -12.72
N CYS A 15 11.04 -22.39 -11.65
CA CYS A 15 12.05 -21.57 -10.98
C CYS A 15 13.29 -22.41 -10.75
N SER A 16 14.46 -21.77 -10.82
CA SER A 16 15.72 -22.40 -10.46
C SER A 16 15.81 -22.66 -8.95
N GLU A 17 16.64 -23.64 -8.56
CA GLU A 17 16.92 -23.91 -7.15
C GLU A 17 17.55 -22.70 -6.43
N ALA A 18 18.31 -21.86 -7.15
CA ALA A 18 18.86 -20.62 -6.59
C ALA A 18 17.75 -19.61 -6.25
N GLU A 19 16.81 -19.37 -7.17
CA GLU A 19 15.67 -18.48 -6.94
C GLU A 19 14.77 -18.98 -5.80
N LEU A 20 14.48 -20.29 -5.77
CA LEU A 20 13.67 -20.89 -4.69
C LEU A 20 14.32 -20.71 -3.32
N ARG A 21 15.64 -20.89 -3.22
CA ARG A 21 16.39 -20.67 -1.97
C ARG A 21 16.37 -19.21 -1.57
N GLN A 22 16.59 -18.29 -2.51
CA GLN A 22 16.53 -16.86 -2.25
C GLN A 22 15.16 -16.45 -1.71
N LEU A 23 14.08 -16.78 -2.42
CA LEU A 23 12.71 -16.42 -2.03
C LEU A 23 12.31 -17.03 -0.68
N THR A 24 12.76 -18.25 -0.39
CA THR A 24 12.52 -18.89 0.91
C THR A 24 13.28 -18.19 2.03
N SER A 25 14.51 -17.73 1.76
CA SER A 25 15.31 -16.96 2.71
C SER A 25 14.66 -15.61 3.02
N GLU A 26 14.17 -14.90 1.99
CA GLU A 26 13.46 -13.63 2.15
C GLU A 26 12.14 -13.82 2.92
N LEU A 27 11.42 -14.92 2.69
CA LEU A 27 10.23 -15.24 3.46
C LEU A 27 10.54 -15.51 4.94
N SER A 28 11.72 -16.06 5.22
CA SER A 28 12.17 -16.37 6.59
C SER A 28 12.57 -15.13 7.37
N SER A 29 12.84 -13.99 6.73
CA SER A 29 13.18 -12.72 7.38
C SER A 29 11.97 -11.79 7.58
N ILE A 30 10.74 -12.28 7.38
CA ILE A 30 9.52 -11.46 7.52
C ILE A 30 9.29 -11.00 8.96
N ASP A 31 9.67 -11.80 9.94
CA ASP A 31 9.61 -11.46 11.36
C ASP A 31 10.46 -10.22 11.67
N GLU A 32 11.70 -10.18 11.20
CA GLU A 32 12.59 -9.02 11.35
C GLU A 32 12.00 -7.77 10.68
N LEU A 33 11.39 -7.92 9.49
CA LEU A 33 10.73 -6.81 8.80
C LEU A 33 9.47 -6.33 9.55
N ALA A 34 8.71 -7.26 10.14
CA ALA A 34 7.53 -6.92 10.94
C ALA A 34 7.91 -6.15 12.20
N GLU A 35 8.98 -6.56 12.88
CA GLU A 35 9.50 -5.86 14.06
C GLU A 35 9.89 -4.42 13.74
N LYS A 36 10.62 -4.20 12.63
CA LYS A 36 10.96 -2.85 12.14
C LYS A 36 9.74 -1.96 11.85
N VAL A 37 8.61 -2.55 11.43
CA VAL A 37 7.37 -1.80 11.23
C VAL A 37 6.71 -1.48 12.58
N LEU A 38 6.72 -2.42 13.52
CA LEU A 38 6.17 -2.22 14.86
C LEU A 38 6.94 -1.14 15.65
N ASP A 39 8.25 -1.02 15.44
CA ASP A 39 9.08 0.05 16.02
C ASP A 39 8.64 1.46 15.59
N GLN A 40 7.89 1.57 14.49
CA GLN A 40 7.35 2.84 14.02
C GLN A 40 5.99 3.21 14.64
N GLN A 41 5.53 2.44 15.64
CA GLN A 41 4.21 2.61 16.26
C GLN A 41 3.90 4.04 16.69
N ASP A 42 4.87 4.79 17.21
CA ASP A 42 4.60 6.14 17.73
C ASP A 42 4.34 7.14 16.61
N LYS A 43 5.09 7.04 15.50
CA LYS A 43 4.81 7.81 14.27
C LYS A 43 3.43 7.47 13.70
N ILE A 44 3.06 6.18 13.72
CA ILE A 44 1.75 5.73 13.26
C ILE A 44 0.63 6.26 14.18
N LYS A 45 0.84 6.30 15.50
CA LYS A 45 -0.11 6.88 16.47
C LYS A 45 -0.30 8.38 16.24
N GLU A 46 0.77 9.12 16.01
CA GLU A 46 0.70 10.56 15.68
C GLU A 46 -0.11 10.80 14.40
N LEU A 47 0.14 9.99 13.37
CA LEU A 47 -0.61 10.04 12.11
C LEU A 47 -2.09 9.71 12.33
N ALA A 48 -2.39 8.67 13.11
CA ALA A 48 -3.76 8.29 13.45
C ALA A 48 -4.48 9.40 14.22
N ALA A 49 -3.80 10.06 15.17
CA ALA A 49 -4.37 11.18 15.92
C ALA A 49 -4.75 12.36 15.01
N LYS A 50 -3.99 12.60 13.93
CA LYS A 50 -4.26 13.65 12.95
C LYS A 50 -5.53 13.39 12.13
N TYR A 51 -5.85 12.12 11.85
CA TYR A 51 -6.95 11.75 10.95
C TYR A 51 -8.10 11.01 11.63
N LYS A 52 -8.15 10.96 12.97
CA LYS A 52 -9.19 10.21 13.71
C LYS A 52 -10.62 10.72 13.48
N ASP A 53 -10.78 12.01 13.15
CA ASP A 53 -12.09 12.67 13.06
C ASP A 53 -12.61 12.79 11.61
N VAL A 54 -11.89 12.22 10.64
CA VAL A 54 -12.32 12.26 9.23
C VAL A 54 -13.53 11.35 9.00
N GLN A 55 -14.45 11.80 8.15
CA GLN A 55 -15.63 11.00 7.80
C GLN A 55 -15.29 9.88 6.81
N SER A 56 -14.41 10.18 5.86
CA SER A 56 -14.00 9.25 4.82
C SER A 56 -12.49 9.30 4.58
N THR A 57 -11.93 8.17 4.15
CA THR A 57 -10.55 8.08 3.67
C THR A 57 -10.45 7.05 2.56
N PHE A 58 -9.49 7.22 1.65
CA PHE A 58 -9.31 6.32 0.53
C PHE A 58 -7.93 5.67 0.56
N PHE A 59 -7.86 4.41 0.17
CA PHE A 59 -6.62 3.68 0.00
C PHE A 59 -6.37 3.47 -1.49
N LEU A 60 -5.14 3.75 -1.94
CA LEU A 60 -4.71 3.54 -3.32
C LEU A 60 -3.58 2.54 -3.38
N GLY A 61 -3.72 1.57 -4.27
CA GLY A 61 -2.66 0.61 -4.57
C GLY A 61 -2.75 0.14 -6.01
N ARG A 62 -1.66 -0.44 -6.52
CA ARG A 62 -1.59 -1.01 -7.87
C ARG A 62 -0.89 -2.36 -7.81
N GLY A 63 -1.37 -3.38 -8.52
CA GLY A 63 -0.81 -4.74 -8.39
C GLY A 63 -1.03 -5.28 -6.98
N PHE A 64 0.02 -5.78 -6.32
CA PHE A 64 -0.09 -6.33 -4.96
C PHE A 64 -0.51 -5.29 -3.93
N ASP A 65 -0.11 -4.04 -4.10
CA ASP A 65 -0.47 -2.93 -3.21
C ASP A 65 -1.99 -2.71 -3.15
N PHE A 66 -2.75 -3.06 -4.20
CA PHE A 66 -4.21 -2.96 -4.16
C PHE A 66 -4.83 -3.96 -3.18
N ALA A 67 -4.32 -5.19 -3.12
CA ALA A 67 -4.81 -6.19 -2.18
C ALA A 67 -4.53 -5.76 -0.72
N VAL A 68 -3.37 -5.15 -0.48
CA VAL A 68 -3.00 -4.60 0.84
C VAL A 68 -3.86 -3.37 1.18
N ALA A 69 -4.11 -2.48 0.21
CA ALA A 69 -5.00 -1.34 0.35
C ALA A 69 -6.43 -1.76 0.74
N MET A 70 -6.96 -2.83 0.12
CA MET A 70 -8.28 -3.38 0.47
C MET A 70 -8.34 -3.84 1.93
N GLU A 71 -7.31 -4.54 2.41
CA GLU A 71 -7.25 -4.98 3.81
C GLU A 71 -7.13 -3.78 4.77
N GLY A 72 -6.28 -2.79 4.44
CA GLY A 72 -6.14 -1.56 5.22
C GLY A 72 -7.46 -0.80 5.36
N ALA A 73 -8.18 -0.62 4.25
CA ALA A 73 -9.51 -0.02 4.25
C ALA A 73 -10.51 -0.86 5.07
N LEU A 74 -10.46 -2.19 4.95
CA LEU A 74 -11.32 -3.08 5.73
C LEU A 74 -11.08 -2.92 7.23
N LYS A 75 -9.81 -2.95 7.68
CA LYS A 75 -9.48 -2.81 9.10
C LYS A 75 -9.97 -1.49 9.65
N LEU A 76 -9.81 -0.40 8.90
CA LEU A 76 -10.26 0.91 9.36
C LEU A 76 -11.79 0.96 9.50
N LYS A 77 -12.55 0.44 8.52
CA LYS A 77 -14.03 0.33 8.63
C LYS A 77 -14.46 -0.42 9.89
N GLU A 78 -13.83 -1.57 10.15
CA GLU A 78 -14.26 -2.50 11.20
C GLU A 78 -14.09 -1.93 12.60
N ILE A 79 -12.99 -1.20 12.85
CA ILE A 79 -12.61 -0.79 14.21
C ILE A 79 -12.85 0.69 14.51
N SER A 80 -12.86 1.56 13.49
CA SER A 80 -13.04 3.01 13.68
C SER A 80 -14.37 3.54 13.17
N TYR A 81 -15.12 2.75 12.39
CA TYR A 81 -16.34 3.15 11.70
C TYR A 81 -16.17 4.31 10.69
N ILE A 82 -14.93 4.70 10.38
CA ILE A 82 -14.63 5.64 9.30
C ILE A 82 -15.00 4.96 7.97
N HIS A 83 -15.61 5.73 7.07
CA HIS A 83 -15.85 5.27 5.71
C HIS A 83 -14.52 5.19 4.95
N ALA A 84 -13.86 4.03 5.00
CA ALA A 84 -12.65 3.79 4.23
C ALA A 84 -12.99 3.09 2.90
N GLU A 85 -12.34 3.37 1.78
CA GLU A 85 -12.50 2.54 0.58
C GLU A 85 -11.19 2.39 -0.17
N ALA A 86 -10.94 1.21 -0.75
CA ALA A 86 -9.72 0.94 -1.50
C ALA A 86 -10.02 0.93 -3.00
N TYR A 87 -9.18 1.62 -3.77
CA TYR A 87 -9.25 1.65 -5.22
C TYR A 87 -7.93 1.22 -5.84
N ALA A 88 -8.04 0.51 -6.96
CA ALA A 88 -6.91 0.30 -7.84
C ALA A 88 -6.53 1.67 -8.44
N ALA A 89 -5.27 2.08 -8.30
CA ALA A 89 -4.84 3.43 -8.69
C ALA A 89 -5.16 3.77 -10.16
N GLY A 90 -5.15 2.76 -11.05
CA GLY A 90 -5.50 2.94 -12.47
C GLY A 90 -6.99 3.21 -12.75
N GLU A 91 -7.88 2.89 -11.81
CA GLU A 91 -9.33 2.96 -12.01
C GLU A 91 -9.96 4.27 -11.53
N LEU A 92 -9.14 5.19 -11.02
CA LEU A 92 -9.56 6.47 -10.42
C LEU A 92 -10.48 7.31 -11.33
N LYS A 93 -10.25 7.26 -12.65
CA LYS A 93 -11.02 8.04 -13.65
C LYS A 93 -12.41 7.48 -13.92
N HIS A 94 -12.73 6.29 -13.44
CA HIS A 94 -14.00 5.63 -13.72
C HIS A 94 -15.07 5.89 -12.65
N GLY A 95 -14.86 6.87 -11.77
CA GLY A 95 -15.80 7.24 -10.71
C GLY A 95 -15.12 7.73 -9.43
N PRO A 96 -14.11 7.03 -8.88
CA PRO A 96 -13.54 7.33 -7.56
C PRO A 96 -13.02 8.77 -7.38
N LEU A 97 -12.50 9.40 -8.45
CA LEU A 97 -12.06 10.80 -8.41
C LEU A 97 -13.17 11.79 -8.05
N ALA A 98 -14.44 11.44 -8.23
CA ALA A 98 -15.57 12.30 -7.85
C ALA A 98 -15.81 12.31 -6.33
N LEU A 99 -15.28 11.32 -5.61
CA LEU A 99 -15.40 11.21 -4.15
C LEU A 99 -14.23 11.87 -3.42
N ILE A 100 -13.18 12.26 -4.15
CA ILE A 100 -12.00 12.91 -3.62
C ILE A 100 -12.21 14.42 -3.67
N ASP A 101 -12.23 15.04 -2.49
CA ASP A 101 -12.39 16.48 -2.29
C ASP A 101 -11.27 17.03 -1.40
N ASP A 102 -11.23 18.34 -1.24
CA ASP A 102 -10.21 19.05 -0.47
C ASP A 102 -10.13 18.55 0.97
N GLY A 103 -8.92 18.24 1.42
CA GLY A 103 -8.64 17.77 2.77
C GLY A 103 -8.90 16.29 3.04
N VAL A 104 -9.48 15.52 2.10
CA VAL A 104 -9.70 14.08 2.28
C VAL A 104 -8.36 13.32 2.32
N PRO A 105 -8.08 12.52 3.37
CA PRO A 105 -6.84 11.74 3.42
C PRO A 105 -6.88 10.55 2.47
N VAL A 106 -5.80 10.39 1.70
CA VAL A 106 -5.61 9.27 0.78
C VAL A 106 -4.32 8.53 1.14
N LEU A 107 -4.44 7.29 1.60
CA LEU A 107 -3.30 6.42 1.90
C LEU A 107 -2.85 5.72 0.61
N ALA A 108 -1.68 6.08 0.09
CA ALA A 108 -1.16 5.52 -1.16
C ALA A 108 0.00 4.56 -0.90
N LEU A 109 -0.14 3.30 -1.33
CA LEU A 109 0.87 2.26 -1.18
C LEU A 109 1.74 2.16 -2.43
N ILE A 110 3.05 2.17 -2.22
CA ILE A 110 4.07 2.22 -3.29
C ILE A 110 5.21 1.27 -2.92
N SER A 111 5.03 -0.03 -3.17
CA SER A 111 6.06 -1.05 -2.85
C SER A 111 6.76 -1.63 -4.08
N GLN A 112 6.16 -1.49 -5.25
CA GLN A 112 6.61 -2.12 -6.49
C GLN A 112 7.39 -1.15 -7.37
N ASP A 113 8.70 -1.39 -7.48
CA ASP A 113 9.65 -0.55 -8.22
C ASP A 113 9.19 -0.32 -9.69
N SER A 114 8.64 -1.33 -10.35
CA SER A 114 8.18 -1.26 -11.76
C SER A 114 6.87 -0.47 -11.97
N LEU A 115 6.17 -0.14 -10.88
CA LEU A 115 4.87 0.54 -10.94
C LEU A 115 4.92 1.95 -10.35
N VAL A 116 6.05 2.38 -9.79
CA VAL A 116 6.21 3.67 -9.10
C VAL A 116 5.73 4.85 -9.97
N ASP A 117 6.20 4.97 -11.20
CA ASP A 117 5.84 6.10 -12.09
C ASP A 117 4.34 6.18 -12.36
N LYS A 118 3.71 5.01 -12.55
CA LYS A 118 2.26 4.93 -12.82
C LYS A 118 1.46 5.28 -11.56
N THR A 119 1.89 4.78 -10.40
CA THR A 119 1.25 5.09 -9.12
C THR A 119 1.42 6.57 -8.76
N MET A 120 2.60 7.14 -8.96
CA MET A 120 2.86 8.57 -8.76
C MET A 120 2.04 9.47 -9.67
N SER A 121 1.84 9.08 -10.94
CA SER A 121 0.93 9.79 -11.84
C SER A 121 -0.50 9.82 -11.29
N ASN A 122 -1.00 8.69 -10.77
CA ASN A 122 -2.32 8.63 -10.14
C ASN A 122 -2.38 9.43 -8.82
N ILE A 123 -1.31 9.48 -8.05
CA ILE A 123 -1.21 10.32 -6.85
C ILE A 123 -1.29 11.81 -7.20
N LYS A 124 -0.63 12.24 -8.28
CA LYS A 124 -0.71 13.63 -8.77
C LYS A 124 -2.14 14.01 -9.16
N GLU A 125 -2.89 13.08 -9.75
CA GLU A 125 -4.30 13.30 -10.10
C GLU A 125 -5.20 13.53 -8.87
N VAL A 126 -4.99 12.79 -7.78
CA VAL A 126 -5.77 12.99 -6.54
C VAL A 126 -5.32 14.23 -5.76
N LYS A 127 -4.02 14.55 -5.74
CA LYS A 127 -3.52 15.79 -5.14
C LYS A 127 -4.06 17.03 -5.85
N ALA A 128 -4.17 16.98 -7.18
CA ALA A 128 -4.75 18.07 -7.97
C ALA A 128 -6.23 18.34 -7.63
N ARG A 129 -6.90 17.44 -6.90
CA ARG A 129 -8.26 17.59 -6.38
C ARG A 129 -8.31 18.02 -4.90
N GLY A 130 -7.17 18.32 -4.28
CA GLY A 130 -7.09 18.77 -2.88
C GLY A 130 -6.92 17.64 -1.86
N ALA A 131 -6.71 16.40 -2.31
CA ALA A 131 -6.46 15.29 -1.39
C ALA A 131 -5.17 15.49 -0.58
N ILE A 132 -5.21 15.10 0.69
CA ILE A 132 -4.01 14.99 1.53
C ILE A 132 -3.47 13.57 1.37
N VAL A 133 -2.33 13.43 0.70
CA VAL A 133 -1.76 12.10 0.45
C VAL A 133 -0.82 11.69 1.58
N VAL A 134 -1.02 10.47 2.07
CA VAL A 134 -0.13 9.77 2.99
C VAL A 134 0.51 8.62 2.22
N ALA A 135 1.76 8.78 1.80
CA ALA A 135 2.47 7.76 1.05
C ALA A 135 3.13 6.74 1.99
N ILE A 136 2.84 5.46 1.77
CA ILE A 136 3.53 4.32 2.39
C ILE A 136 4.39 3.70 1.29
N CYS A 137 5.69 3.97 1.34
CA CYS A 137 6.62 3.57 0.28
C CYS A 137 7.74 2.67 0.82
N LYS A 138 8.23 1.78 -0.06
CA LYS A 138 9.45 1.00 0.18
C LYS A 138 10.63 1.96 0.35
N GLU A 139 11.57 1.65 1.25
CA GLU A 139 12.66 2.55 1.65
C GLU A 139 13.47 3.10 0.46
N ASN A 140 13.78 2.25 -0.53
CA ASN A 140 14.51 2.65 -1.73
C ASN A 140 13.72 3.54 -2.70
N LEU A 141 12.42 3.76 -2.45
CA LEU A 141 11.53 4.60 -3.25
C LEU A 141 11.20 5.93 -2.55
N GLN A 142 11.78 6.22 -1.39
CA GLN A 142 11.49 7.45 -0.64
C GLN A 142 11.76 8.72 -1.46
N GLU A 143 12.85 8.78 -2.24
CA GLU A 143 13.16 9.92 -3.10
C GLU A 143 12.06 10.17 -4.14
N ALA A 144 11.56 9.11 -4.77
CA ALA A 144 10.48 9.20 -5.75
C ALA A 144 9.15 9.65 -5.12
N CYS A 145 8.99 9.45 -3.81
CA CYS A 145 7.78 9.80 -3.05
C CYS A 145 7.85 11.17 -2.37
N GLN A 146 8.93 11.94 -2.53
CA GLN A 146 9.06 13.28 -1.91
C GLN A 146 8.02 14.28 -2.43
N GLU A 147 7.48 14.05 -3.62
CA GLU A 147 6.44 14.89 -4.23
C GLU A 147 5.01 14.52 -3.79
N CYS A 148 4.85 13.49 -2.95
CA CYS A 148 3.55 13.07 -2.39
C CYS A 148 2.95 14.07 -1.42
#